data_AF-A0A9E5L3E7-F1
#
_entry.id   AF-A0A9E5L3E7-F1
#
_cell.length_a   1.000
_cell.length_b   1.000
_cell.length_c   1.000
_cell.angle_alpha   90.00
_cell.angle_beta   90.00
_cell.angle_gamma   90.00
#
_symmetry.space_group_name_H-M   'P 1'
#
loop_
_entity.id
_entity.type
_entity.pdbx_description
1 polymer ?
#
loop_
_entity_poly.entity_id
_entity_poly.type
_entity_poly.pdbx_seq_one_letter_code
_entity_poly.pdbx_strand_id
1 'polypeptide(L)' 'MTGDVQLASYFELTKGSIESVIHDYKVEKEEAITVNGGNAMKIIYKGTEGENKLEWQQVVTLK' A
#
# COMPACT_ATOMS: atom_id res chain seq x y z
N MET A 1 10.80 7.71 18.27
CA MET A 1 9.78 7.83 17.21
C MET A 1 8.80 6.68 17.42
N THR A 2 7.51 6.96 17.53
CA THR A 2 6.49 5.93 17.84
C THR A 2 6.25 5.02 16.63
N GLY A 3 5.85 3.77 16.86
CA GLY A 3 5.69 2.75 15.79
C GLY A 3 4.75 3.17 14.65
N ASP A 4 3.75 4.00 14.93
CA ASP A 4 2.83 4.51 13.91
C ASP A 4 3.51 5.42 12.88
N VAL A 5 4.50 6.22 13.31
CA VAL A 5 5.28 7.09 12.41
C VAL A 5 6.14 6.24 11.47
N GLN A 6 6.68 5.14 11.98
CA GLN A 6 7.45 4.19 11.15
C GLN A 6 6.54 3.47 10.15
N LEU A 7 5.34 3.07 10.57
CA LEU A 7 4.38 2.39 9.69
C LEU A 7 3.94 3.31 8.54
N ALA A 8 3.60 4.56 8.84
CA ALA A 8 3.26 5.55 7.82
C ALA A 8 4.41 5.80 6.84
N SER A 9 5.64 5.93 7.34
CA SER A 9 6.82 6.14 6.49
C SER A 9 7.07 4.94 5.57
N TYR A 10 6.95 3.71 6.09
CA TYR A 10 7.10 2.50 5.31
C TYR A 10 5.98 2.30 4.29
N PHE A 11 4.76 2.73 4.62
CA PHE A 11 3.63 2.73 3.70
C PHE A 11 3.88 3.66 2.49
N GLU A 12 4.40 4.86 2.70
CA GLU A 12 4.76 5.77 1.60
C GLU A 12 5.91 5.23 0.74
N LEU A 13 6.92 4.58 1.33
CA LEU A 13 7.97 3.89 0.58
C LEU A 13 7.41 2.73 -0.27
N THR A 14 6.43 2.00 0.27
CA THR A 14 5.76 0.92 -0.45
C THR A 14 5.00 1.47 -1.66
N LYS A 15 4.28 2.58 -1.50
CA LYS A 15 3.59 3.27 -2.62
C LYS A 15 4.55 3.69 -3.71
N GLY A 16 5.66 4.36 -3.36
CA GLY A 16 6.67 4.76 -4.34
C GLY A 16 7.32 3.57 -5.06
N SER A 17 7.49 2.45 -4.36
CA SER A 17 8.00 1.22 -4.97
C SER A 17 7.02 0.64 -5.99
N ILE A 18 5.71 0.61 -5.68
CA ILE A 18 4.67 0.13 -6.59
C ILE A 18 4.59 1.04 -7.82
N GLU A 19 4.55 2.37 -7.62
CA GLU A 19 4.50 3.35 -8.71
C GLU A 19 5.67 3.19 -9.70
N SER A 20 6.84 2.77 -9.23
CA SER A 20 8.01 2.56 -10.10
C SER A 20 7.92 1.32 -10.99
N VAL A 21 6.99 0.40 -10.71
CA VAL A 21 6.88 -0.91 -11.39
C VAL A 21 5.57 -1.06 -12.17
N ILE A 22 4.46 -0.55 -11.62
CA ILE A 22 3.13 -0.71 -12.20
C ILE A 22 2.82 0.45 -13.13
N HIS A 23 2.57 0.16 -14.41
CA HIS A 23 2.15 1.17 -15.38
C HIS A 23 0.73 1.67 -15.07
N ASP A 24 0.43 2.94 -15.38
CA ASP A 24 -0.86 3.59 -15.07
C ASP A 24 -1.27 3.45 -13.59
N TYR A 25 -0.29 3.37 -12.69
CA TYR A 25 -0.54 3.21 -11.26
C TYR A 25 -1.47 4.32 -10.73
N LYS A 26 -2.56 3.89 -10.10
CA LYS A 26 -3.57 4.79 -9.53
C LYS A 26 -4.09 4.24 -8.23
N VAL A 27 -3.91 5.01 -7.15
CA VAL A 27 -4.49 4.70 -5.86
C VAL A 27 -5.98 5.00 -5.87
N GLU A 28 -6.79 4.03 -5.46
CA GLU A 28 -8.25 4.14 -5.35
C GLU A 28 -8.67 4.37 -3.90
N LYS A 29 -7.99 3.73 -2.93
CA LYS A 29 -8.29 3.88 -1.51
C LYS A 29 -7.07 3.63 -0.63
N GLU A 30 -6.97 4.40 0.46
CA GLU A 30 -6.05 4.17 1.57
C GLU A 30 -6.85 4.14 2.87
N GLU A 31 -6.58 3.19 3.75
CA GLU A 31 -7.28 3.07 5.04
C GLU A 31 -6.36 2.52 6.14
N ALA A 32 -6.41 3.14 7.31
CA ALA A 32 -5.85 2.55 8.52
C ALA A 32 -6.80 1.47 9.04
N ILE A 33 -6.27 0.28 9.29
CA ILE A 33 -7.03 -0.88 9.77
C ILE A 33 -6.31 -1.55 10.94
N THR A 34 -7.01 -2.48 11.58
CA THR A 34 -6.42 -3.36 12.61
C THR A 34 -6.35 -4.78 12.09
N VAL A 35 -5.17 -5.39 12.15
CA VAL A 35 -4.95 -6.79 11.77
C VAL A 35 -4.26 -7.50 12.92
N ASN A 36 -4.85 -8.59 13.41
CA ASN A 36 -4.32 -9.37 14.54
C ASN A 36 -4.01 -8.53 15.79
N GLY A 37 -4.79 -7.47 16.04
CA GLY A 37 -4.61 -6.56 17.17
C GLY A 37 -3.53 -5.48 16.99
N GLY A 38 -2.86 -5.44 15.83
CA GLY A 38 -1.86 -4.41 15.49
C GLY A 38 -2.37 -3.40 14.46
N ASN A 39 -1.79 -2.20 14.48
CA ASN A 39 -2.04 -1.15 13.49
C ASN A 39 -1.47 -1.58 12.12
N ALA A 40 -2.25 -1.36 11.07
CA ALA A 40 -1.87 -1.66 9.70
C ALA A 40 -2.41 -0.58 8.76
N MET A 41 -1.75 -0.42 7.61
CA MET A 41 -2.20 0.46 6.53
C MET A 41 -2.57 -0.40 5.33
N LYS A 42 -3.76 -0.18 4.77
CA LYS A 42 -4.20 -0.87 3.55
C LYS A 42 -4.28 0.13 2.40
N ILE A 43 -3.86 -0.33 1.23
CA ILE A 43 -3.98 0.37 -0.04
C ILE A 43 -4.72 -0.50 -1.06
N ILE A 44 -5.61 0.13 -1.81
CA ILE A 44 -6.26 -0.43 -3.00
C ILE A 44 -5.84 0.45 -4.18
N TYR A 45 -5.29 -0.17 -5.22
CA TYR A 45 -4.79 0.53 -6.38
C TYR A 45 -5.02 -0.26 -7.66
N LYS A 46 -5.05 0.46 -8.78
CA LYS A 46 -5.16 -0.07 -10.14
C LYS A 46 -3.90 0.21 -10.92
N GLY A 47 -3.75 -0.51 -12.01
CA GLY A 47 -2.67 -0.32 -12.97
C GLY A 47 -2.63 -1.42 -14.00
N THR A 48 -1.60 -1.37 -14.84
CA THR A 48 -1.42 -2.23 -15.99
C THR A 48 -0.16 -3.08 -15.78
N GLU A 49 -0.31 -4.41 -15.87
CA GLU A 49 0.80 -5.37 -15.87
C GLU A 49 0.73 -6.20 -17.16
N GLY A 50 1.70 -5.97 -18.06
CA GLY A 50 1.63 -6.47 -19.43
C GLY A 50 0.44 -5.87 -20.18
N GLU A 51 -0.47 -6.72 -20.64
CA GLU A 51 -1.70 -6.30 -21.34
C GLU A 51 -2.92 -6.19 -20.41
N ASN A 52 -2.77 -6.57 -19.13
CA ASN A 52 -3.89 -6.68 -18.21
C ASN A 52 -4.02 -5.43 -17.34
N LYS A 53 -5.26 -4.94 -17.21
CA LYS A 53 -5.63 -3.95 -16.18
C LYS A 53 -6.12 -4.69 -14.94
N LEU A 54 -5.46 -4.46 -13.82
CA LEU A 54 -5.72 -5.16 -12.58
C LEU A 54 -6.02 -4.17 -11.45
N GLU A 55 -6.69 -4.69 -10.43
CA GLU A 55 -6.88 -4.02 -9.14
C GLU A 55 -6.22 -4.89 -8.07
N TRP A 56 -5.37 -4.27 -7.26
CA TRP A 56 -4.67 -4.92 -6.16
C TRP A 56 -5.10 -4.34 -4.83
N GLN A 57 -5.05 -5.19 -3.82
CA GLN A 57 -5.21 -4.81 -2.42
C GLN A 57 -4.00 -5.29 -1.63
N GLN A 58 -3.31 -4.36 -0.96
CA GLN A 58 -2.13 -4.67 -0.15
C GLN A 58 -2.30 -4.13 1.27
N VAL A 59 -1.91 -4.94 2.25
CA VAL A 59 -1.90 -4.58 3.66
C VAL A 59 -0.46 -4.54 4.15
N VAL A 60 -0.08 -3.43 4.78
CA VAL A 60 1.25 -3.16 5.31
C VAL A 60 1.19 -3.16 6.83
N THR A 61 2.07 -3.95 7.45
CA THR A 61 2.22 -4.09 8.91
C THR A 61 3.70 -3.99 9.27
N LEU A 62 4.02 -3.47 10.47
CA LEU A 62 5.35 -3.61 11.06
C LEU A 62 5.34 -4.77 12.07
N LYS A 63 6.43 -5.55 12.12
CA LYS A 63 6.67 -6.60 13.12
C LYS A 63 7.79 -6.18 14.06
#